data_AF-A0A971U723-F1
#
_entry.id   AF-A0A971U723-F1
#
_cell.length_a   1.000
_cell.length_b   1.000
_cell.length_c   1.000
_cell.angle_alpha   90.00
_cell.angle_beta   90.00
_cell.angle_gamma   90.00
#
_symmetry.space_group_name_H-M   'P 1'
#
loop_
_entity.id
_entity.type
_entity.pdbx_description
1 polymer ?
#
loop_
_entity_poly.entity_id
_entity_poly.type
_entity_poly.pdbx_seq_one_letter_code
_entity_poly.pdbx_strand_id
1 'polypeptide(L)'
;MTHGWTIVDYYLRRKLAFHPARRAFDPLQVIPALDGDTVSIYGVNDGQSEWRGTLRYGLFTFDGSEGTRDELEVVLPPNVSTLLAQFPLADWQALGERRAAAYATLWENGICIRQNRLLLARFREVNWPAPEIRIVRRGERAVLSSARFVWGVCLDPVGDQELADDLFDLLPGIEWSIPWPTERPLPQVAYTGNGGAMS
;
A
#
# COMPACT_ATOMS: atom_id res chain seq x y z
N MET A 1 15.79 -21.16 8.00
CA MET A 1 14.55 -20.45 8.38
C MET A 1 13.74 -21.39 9.27
N THR A 2 13.47 -21.02 10.52
CA THR A 2 12.65 -21.84 11.42
C THR A 2 11.19 -21.79 10.94
N HIS A 3 10.61 -22.94 10.64
CA HIS A 3 9.22 -23.04 10.20
C HIS A 3 8.29 -22.85 11.40
N GLY A 4 7.43 -21.84 11.34
CA GLY A 4 6.47 -21.51 12.40
C GLY A 4 5.75 -20.19 12.13
N TRP A 5 4.67 -19.93 12.87
CA TRP A 5 3.73 -18.81 12.69
C TRP A 5 4.22 -17.46 13.27
N THR A 6 5.45 -17.39 13.76
CA THR A 6 6.01 -16.15 14.29
C THR A 6 6.30 -15.15 13.17
N ILE A 7 6.10 -13.86 13.42
CA ILE A 7 6.51 -12.78 12.49
C ILE A 7 7.99 -12.38 12.62
N VAL A 8 8.64 -12.82 13.71
CA VAL A 8 10.09 -12.68 13.96
C VAL A 8 10.66 -14.07 14.25
N ASP A 9 11.81 -14.43 13.70
CA ASP A 9 12.43 -15.73 13.93
C ASP A 9 13.32 -15.77 15.18
N TYR A 10 13.89 -16.95 15.47
CA TYR A 10 14.75 -17.17 16.64
C TYR A 10 16.00 -16.25 16.67
N TYR A 11 16.48 -15.83 15.50
CA TYR A 11 17.64 -14.94 15.37
C TYR A 11 17.25 -13.46 15.33
N LEU A 12 16.01 -13.14 15.75
CA LEU A 12 15.44 -11.80 15.73
C LEU A 12 15.27 -11.21 14.32
N ARG A 13 15.26 -12.05 13.28
CA ARG A 13 15.04 -11.59 11.90
C ARG A 13 13.56 -11.38 11.65
N ARG A 14 13.23 -10.27 10.99
CA ARG A 14 11.86 -9.92 10.61
C ARG A 14 11.44 -10.78 9.43
N LYS A 15 10.43 -11.65 9.59
CA LYS A 15 9.87 -12.38 8.45
C LYS A 15 9.07 -11.43 7.57
N LEU A 16 8.77 -11.84 6.34
CA LEU A 16 7.97 -11.08 5.37
C LEU A 16 6.61 -10.62 5.91
N ALA A 17 6.05 -11.32 6.91
CA ALA A 17 4.80 -10.96 7.56
C ALA A 17 4.91 -9.82 8.60
N PHE A 18 6.13 -9.46 9.04
CA PHE A 18 6.36 -8.45 10.08
C PHE A 18 5.82 -7.07 9.68
N HIS A 19 6.25 -6.56 8.53
CA HIS A 19 5.88 -5.22 8.07
C HIS A 19 4.39 -5.10 7.71
N PRO A 20 3.77 -6.07 6.99
CA PRO A 20 2.32 -6.11 6.84
C PRO A 20 1.56 -6.12 8.16
N ALA A 21 1.99 -6.93 9.15
CA ALA A 21 1.35 -6.96 10.47
C ALA A 21 1.49 -5.61 11.18
N ARG A 22 2.69 -5.00 11.15
CA ARG A 22 2.92 -3.67 11.72
C ARG A 22 2.00 -2.60 11.10
N ARG A 23 1.82 -2.61 9.77
CA ARG A 23 0.89 -1.70 9.09
C ARG A 23 -0.57 -1.96 9.46
N ALA A 24 -0.97 -3.22 9.65
CA ALA A 24 -2.32 -3.58 10.08
C ALA A 24 -2.65 -3.14 11.52
N PHE A 25 -1.65 -2.83 12.34
CA PHE A 25 -1.80 -2.25 13.68
C PHE A 25 -1.47 -0.75 13.72
N ASP A 26 -1.29 -0.11 12.57
CA ASP A 26 -1.10 1.34 12.54
C ASP A 26 -2.38 2.03 13.02
N PRO A 27 -2.30 3.01 13.95
CA PRO A 27 -3.48 3.65 14.53
C PRO A 27 -4.31 4.46 13.53
N LEU A 28 -3.72 4.84 12.39
CA LEU A 28 -4.44 5.54 11.33
C LEU A 28 -4.47 4.66 10.08
N GLN A 29 -5.66 4.30 9.60
CA GLN A 29 -5.82 3.46 8.42
C GLN A 29 -6.88 3.99 7.47
N VAL A 30 -6.77 3.56 6.22
CA VAL A 30 -7.82 3.66 5.22
C VAL A 30 -8.04 2.29 4.61
N ILE A 31 -9.28 1.85 4.49
CA ILE A 31 -9.63 0.47 4.18
C ILE A 31 -10.75 0.47 3.12
N PRO A 32 -10.43 0.16 1.86
CA PRO A 32 -11.45 -0.24 0.89
C PRO A 32 -11.96 -1.65 1.23
N ALA A 33 -13.27 -1.81 1.31
CA ALA A 33 -13.95 -3.07 1.60
C ALA A 33 -15.12 -3.28 0.63
N LEU A 34 -15.45 -4.54 0.34
CA LEU A 34 -16.63 -4.89 -0.46
C LEU A 34 -17.78 -5.25 0.48
N ASP A 35 -18.88 -4.52 0.39
CA ASP A 35 -20.11 -4.71 1.14
C ASP A 35 -21.27 -4.97 0.15
N GLY A 36 -21.48 -6.24 -0.21
CA GLY A 36 -22.45 -6.61 -1.25
C GLY A 36 -22.05 -6.05 -2.61
N ASP A 37 -22.91 -5.21 -3.20
CA ASP A 37 -22.70 -4.60 -4.52
C ASP A 37 -22.06 -3.21 -4.44
N THR A 38 -21.47 -2.85 -3.30
CA THR A 38 -20.85 -1.54 -3.06
C THR A 38 -19.44 -1.71 -2.52
N VAL A 39 -18.52 -0.90 -3.04
CA VAL A 39 -17.19 -0.73 -2.44
C VAL A 39 -17.26 0.43 -1.46
N SER A 40 -17.01 0.14 -0.18
CA SER A 40 -17.00 1.11 0.91
C SER A 40 -15.56 1.48 1.29
N ILE A 41 -15.31 2.76 1.51
CA ILE A 41 -14.02 3.28 1.99
C ILE A 41 -14.17 3.70 3.44
N TYR A 42 -13.50 2.98 4.34
CA TYR A 42 -13.47 3.29 5.76
C TYR A 42 -12.16 3.99 6.12
N GLY A 43 -12.24 5.03 6.95
CA GLY A 43 -11.09 5.59 7.66
C GLY A 43 -11.14 5.18 9.13
N VAL A 44 -10.06 4.61 9.64
CA VAL A 44 -9.94 4.19 11.05
C VAL A 44 -8.92 5.08 11.73
N ASN A 45 -9.29 5.62 12.89
CA ASN A 45 -8.39 6.37 13.75
C ASN A 45 -8.52 5.83 15.18
N ASP A 46 -7.57 4.99 15.59
CA ASP A 46 -7.41 4.47 16.95
C ASP A 46 -6.56 5.41 17.84
N GLY A 47 -6.23 6.60 17.34
CA GLY A 47 -5.56 7.65 18.09
C GLY A 47 -6.47 8.36 19.09
N GLN A 48 -5.87 9.11 20.00
CA GLN A 48 -6.59 9.93 20.98
C GLN A 48 -6.98 11.32 20.47
N SER A 49 -6.52 11.68 19.27
CA SER A 49 -6.75 12.99 18.66
C SER A 49 -7.41 12.82 17.31
N GLU A 50 -8.23 13.81 16.96
CA GLU A 50 -8.79 13.92 15.63
C GLU A 50 -7.68 14.04 14.58
N TRP A 51 -7.85 13.34 13.46
CA TRP A 51 -7.01 13.51 12.29
C TRP A 51 -7.79 14.23 11.18
N ARG A 52 -7.12 15.13 10.46
CA ARG A 52 -7.67 15.87 9.32
C ARG A 52 -6.72 15.77 8.14
N GLY A 53 -7.28 15.60 6.96
CA GLY A 53 -6.51 15.62 5.73
C GLY A 53 -7.36 15.20 4.55
N THR A 54 -6.70 14.81 3.47
CA THR A 54 -7.38 14.53 2.21
C THR A 54 -7.47 13.04 1.97
N LEU A 55 -8.67 12.53 1.71
CA LEU A 55 -8.90 11.20 1.17
C LEU A 55 -8.83 11.26 -0.35
N ARG A 56 -8.08 10.34 -0.95
CA ARG A 56 -8.13 10.05 -2.39
C ARG A 56 -8.45 8.58 -2.59
N TYR A 57 -9.49 8.29 -3.36
CA TYR A 57 -9.99 6.94 -3.54
C TYR A 57 -10.54 6.72 -4.96
N GLY A 58 -10.77 5.46 -5.29
CA GLY A 58 -11.41 5.06 -6.54
C GLY A 58 -10.86 3.74 -7.06
N LEU A 59 -10.77 3.63 -8.38
CA LEU A 59 -10.25 2.47 -9.09
C LEU A 59 -8.97 2.84 -9.83
N PHE A 60 -8.03 1.90 -9.93
CA PHE A 60 -6.88 2.02 -10.80
C PHE A 60 -6.68 0.72 -11.58
N THR A 61 -6.21 0.83 -12.81
CA THR A 61 -5.74 -0.31 -13.61
C THR A 61 -4.31 -0.66 -13.24
N PHE A 62 -3.96 -1.95 -13.28
CA PHE A 62 -2.63 -2.41 -12.87
C PHE A 62 -1.52 -1.85 -13.75
N ASP A 63 -1.78 -1.62 -15.04
CA ASP A 63 -0.82 -0.98 -15.96
C ASP A 63 -0.71 0.54 -15.77
N GLY A 64 -1.57 1.15 -14.94
CA GLY A 64 -1.61 2.58 -14.66
C GLY A 64 -2.22 3.44 -15.77
N SER A 65 -2.83 2.83 -16.80
CA SER A 65 -3.39 3.54 -17.95
C SER A 65 -4.67 4.31 -17.63
N GLU A 66 -5.46 3.78 -16.71
CA GLU A 66 -6.75 4.31 -16.30
C GLU A 66 -6.82 4.37 -14.76
N GLY A 67 -7.40 5.43 -14.24
CA GLY A 67 -7.73 5.54 -12.83
C GLY A 67 -8.78 6.62 -12.58
N THR A 68 -9.77 6.29 -11.77
CA THR A 68 -10.73 7.27 -11.25
C THR A 68 -10.21 7.71 -9.89
N ARG A 69 -10.12 9.04 -9.71
CA ARG A 69 -9.68 9.64 -8.46
C ARG A 69 -10.69 10.67 -8.03
N ASP A 70 -11.50 10.28 -7.06
CA ASP A 70 -12.24 11.23 -6.27
C ASP A 70 -11.39 11.68 -5.08
N GLU A 71 -11.56 12.94 -4.69
CA GLU A 71 -10.78 13.61 -3.66
C GLU A 71 -11.72 14.40 -2.75
N LEU A 72 -11.62 14.18 -1.44
CA LEU A 72 -12.35 14.98 -0.46
C LEU A 72 -11.53 15.21 0.81
N GLU A 73 -11.76 16.37 1.42
CA GLU A 73 -11.30 16.64 2.78
C GLU A 73 -12.12 15.81 3.77
N VAL A 74 -11.43 15.14 4.69
CA VAL A 74 -12.04 14.24 5.67
C VAL A 74 -11.56 14.57 7.08
N VAL A 75 -12.40 14.24 8.04
CA VAL A 75 -12.10 14.33 9.47
C VAL A 75 -12.33 12.93 10.04
N LEU A 76 -11.32 12.38 10.71
CA LEU A 76 -11.39 11.12 11.41
C LEU A 76 -11.37 11.40 12.92
N PRO A 77 -12.53 11.28 13.61
CA PRO A 77 -12.58 11.42 15.05
C PRO A 77 -11.70 10.35 15.74
N PRO A 78 -11.32 10.54 17.01
CA PRO A 78 -10.54 9.55 17.75
C PRO A 78 -11.36 8.30 18.09
N ASN A 79 -10.71 7.14 18.11
CA ASN A 79 -11.23 5.82 18.45
C ASN A 79 -12.49 5.39 17.67
N VAL A 80 -12.52 5.64 16.36
CA VAL A 80 -13.68 5.27 15.51
C VAL A 80 -13.27 4.82 14.11
N SER A 81 -14.08 3.93 13.54
CA SER A 81 -14.11 3.63 12.11
C SER A 81 -15.23 4.42 11.46
N THR A 82 -14.88 5.26 10.48
CA THR A 82 -15.79 6.16 9.78
C THR A 82 -15.95 5.73 8.34
N LEU A 83 -17.18 5.55 7.87
CA LEU A 83 -17.47 5.40 6.44
C LEU A 83 -17.25 6.77 5.76
N LEU A 84 -16.30 6.84 4.82
CA LEU A 84 -15.90 8.09 4.18
C LEU A 84 -16.48 8.26 2.77
N ALA A 85 -16.58 7.17 2.02
CA ALA A 85 -17.06 7.18 0.66
C ALA A 85 -17.55 5.79 0.23
N GLN A 86 -18.35 5.76 -0.82
CA GLN A 86 -18.85 4.52 -1.43
C GLN A 86 -18.98 4.69 -2.94
N PHE A 87 -18.76 3.62 -3.69
CA PHE A 87 -19.07 3.56 -5.12
C PHE A 87 -19.58 2.17 -5.53
N PRO A 88 -20.39 2.07 -6.59
CA PRO A 88 -20.94 0.79 -7.05
C PRO A 88 -19.85 -0.19 -7.49
N LEU A 89 -20.02 -1.48 -7.15
CA LEU A 89 -19.18 -2.56 -7.69
C LEU A 89 -19.22 -2.62 -9.23
N ALA A 90 -20.35 -2.21 -9.82
CA ALA A 90 -20.55 -2.16 -11.26
C ALA A 90 -19.48 -1.32 -11.99
N ASP A 91 -18.98 -0.25 -11.36
CA ASP A 91 -17.92 0.59 -11.95
C ASP A 91 -16.61 -0.20 -12.09
N TRP A 92 -16.29 -1.05 -11.11
CA TRP A 92 -15.13 -1.93 -11.16
C TRP A 92 -15.34 -3.06 -12.18
N GLN A 93 -16.54 -3.63 -12.25
CA GLN A 93 -16.88 -4.65 -13.23
C GLN A 93 -16.75 -4.13 -14.66
N ALA A 94 -17.16 -2.89 -14.92
CA ALA A 94 -17.00 -2.23 -16.21
C ALA A 94 -15.52 -2.07 -16.61
N LEU A 95 -14.65 -1.77 -15.65
CA LEU A 95 -13.20 -1.65 -15.88
C LEU A 95 -12.49 -3.01 -16.00
N GLY A 96 -13.03 -4.04 -15.35
CA GLY A 96 -12.53 -5.41 -15.33
C GLY A 96 -11.73 -5.75 -14.07
N GLU A 97 -12.30 -6.62 -13.23
CA GLU A 97 -11.76 -7.02 -11.91
C GLU A 97 -10.36 -7.65 -11.96
N ARG A 98 -9.98 -8.24 -13.11
CA ARG A 98 -8.68 -8.88 -13.33
C ARG A 98 -7.58 -7.92 -13.77
N ARG A 99 -7.93 -6.68 -14.10
CA ARG A 99 -6.97 -5.66 -14.55
C ARG A 99 -6.97 -4.40 -13.69
N ALA A 100 -7.81 -4.36 -12.65
CA ALA A 100 -7.97 -3.19 -11.80
C ALA A 100 -8.18 -3.55 -10.33
N ALA A 101 -7.93 -2.57 -9.45
CA ALA A 101 -8.18 -2.63 -8.02
C ALA A 101 -8.87 -1.36 -7.53
N ALA A 102 -9.65 -1.50 -6.46
CA ALA A 102 -10.05 -0.37 -5.65
C ALA A 102 -8.91 0.07 -4.74
N TYR A 103 -8.76 1.37 -4.53
CA TYR A 103 -7.76 1.94 -3.66
C TYR A 103 -8.32 3.07 -2.82
N ALA A 104 -7.60 3.35 -1.74
CA ALA A 104 -7.78 4.55 -0.95
C ALA A 104 -6.46 4.98 -0.33
N THR A 105 -6.27 6.29 -0.20
CA THR A 105 -5.07 6.91 0.35
C THR A 105 -5.42 8.12 1.20
N LEU A 106 -4.70 8.31 2.31
CA LEU A 106 -4.80 9.49 3.18
C LEU A 106 -3.57 10.37 2.98
N TRP A 107 -3.81 11.67 2.85
CA TRP A 107 -2.79 12.65 2.53
C TRP A 107 -2.78 13.76 3.57
N GLU A 108 -1.57 14.17 3.94
CA GLU A 108 -1.31 15.29 4.83
C GLU A 108 -0.19 16.12 4.22
N ASN A 109 -0.41 17.44 4.06
CA ASN A 109 0.58 18.36 3.48
C ASN A 109 1.16 17.90 2.12
N GLY A 110 0.32 17.29 1.27
CA GLY A 110 0.73 16.78 -0.04
C GLY A 110 1.52 15.47 -0.02
N ILE A 111 1.66 14.82 1.15
CA ILE A 111 2.35 13.54 1.31
C ILE A 111 1.32 12.45 1.57
N CYS A 112 1.40 11.34 0.83
CA CYS A 112 0.61 10.15 1.12
C CYS A 112 1.13 9.48 2.39
N ILE A 113 0.36 9.52 3.47
CA ILE A 113 0.74 8.95 4.76
C ILE A 113 0.20 7.53 4.93
N ARG A 114 -0.94 7.20 4.33
CA ARG A 114 -1.54 5.85 4.35
C ARG A 114 -2.07 5.50 2.98
N GLN A 115 -1.95 4.22 2.62
CA GLN A 115 -2.52 3.67 1.42
C GLN A 115 -3.02 2.26 1.67
N ASN A 116 -4.07 1.89 0.97
CA ASN A 116 -4.58 0.53 0.95
C ASN A 116 -5.33 0.27 -0.35
N ARG A 117 -5.52 -1.01 -0.65
CA ARG A 117 -6.13 -1.51 -1.86
C ARG A 117 -6.89 -2.79 -1.60
N LEU A 118 -7.97 -2.94 -2.35
CA LEU A 118 -8.78 -4.15 -2.41
C LEU A 118 -8.61 -4.77 -3.79
N LEU A 119 -8.42 -6.09 -3.82
CA LEU A 119 -8.34 -6.91 -5.02
C LEU A 119 -9.45 -7.96 -4.96
N LEU A 120 -10.24 -8.09 -6.03
CA LEU A 120 -11.25 -9.16 -6.15
C LEU A 120 -10.68 -10.41 -6.83
N ALA A 121 -9.89 -10.21 -7.89
CA ALA A 121 -9.26 -11.31 -8.60
C ALA A 121 -8.19 -11.98 -7.73
N ARG A 122 -8.10 -13.32 -7.83
CA ARG A 122 -7.01 -14.05 -7.17
C ARG A 122 -5.69 -13.74 -7.85
N PHE A 123 -4.59 -13.82 -7.11
CA PHE A 123 -3.26 -13.49 -7.65
C PHE A 123 -2.94 -14.15 -9.00
N ARG A 124 -3.27 -15.43 -9.17
CA ARG A 124 -3.03 -16.21 -10.41
C ARG A 124 -3.92 -15.85 -11.60
N GLU A 125 -4.98 -15.09 -11.36
CA GLU A 125 -5.99 -14.72 -12.35
C GLU A 125 -5.68 -13.39 -13.03
N VAL A 126 -4.69 -12.67 -12.49
CA VAL A 126 -4.25 -11.36 -12.94
C VAL A 126 -3.00 -11.52 -13.80
N ASN A 127 -2.99 -10.85 -14.95
CA ASN A 127 -1.79 -10.66 -15.74
C ASN A 127 -1.00 -9.49 -15.15
N TRP A 128 -0.09 -9.78 -14.22
CA TRP A 128 0.68 -8.73 -13.56
C TRP A 128 1.56 -7.98 -14.55
N PRO A 129 1.51 -6.63 -14.56
CA PRO A 129 2.41 -5.86 -15.40
C PRO A 129 3.84 -5.99 -14.86
N ALA A 130 4.82 -6.00 -15.77
CA ALA A 130 6.21 -5.96 -15.38
C ALA A 130 6.46 -4.68 -14.54
N PRO A 131 7.03 -4.82 -13.33
CA PRO A 131 7.22 -3.70 -12.42
C PRO A 131 8.25 -2.71 -12.95
N GLU A 132 8.00 -1.42 -12.77
CA GLU A 132 8.94 -0.35 -13.14
C GLU A 132 9.11 0.59 -11.94
N ILE A 133 10.11 0.31 -11.11
CA ILE A 133 10.30 1.02 -9.84
C ILE A 133 11.39 2.06 -10.00
N ARG A 134 11.04 3.32 -9.74
CA ARG A 134 12.00 4.42 -9.61
C ARG A 134 12.23 4.71 -8.13
N ILE A 135 13.50 4.80 -7.74
CA ILE A 135 13.92 5.13 -6.39
C ILE A 135 14.77 6.40 -6.42
N VAL A 136 14.40 7.40 -5.63
CA VAL A 136 15.15 8.65 -5.49
C VAL A 136 15.39 9.00 -4.03
N ARG A 137 16.52 9.65 -3.75
CA ARG A 137 16.82 10.18 -2.41
C ARG A 137 16.21 11.57 -2.26
N ARG A 138 15.51 11.82 -1.15
CA ARG A 138 15.07 13.16 -0.73
C ARG A 138 15.41 13.37 0.74
N GLY A 139 16.56 14.00 1.00
CA GLY A 139 17.12 14.12 2.35
C GLY A 139 17.36 12.74 2.97
N GLU A 140 16.83 12.54 4.17
CA GLU A 140 16.90 11.29 4.96
C GLU A 140 15.82 10.27 4.57
N ARG A 141 15.33 10.32 3.33
CA ARG A 141 14.27 9.43 2.86
C ARG A 141 14.61 8.81 1.51
N ALA A 142 14.22 7.57 1.34
CA ALA A 142 14.11 6.93 0.04
C ALA A 142 12.65 7.07 -0.42
N VAL A 143 12.46 7.57 -1.63
CA VAL A 143 11.14 7.74 -2.25
C VAL A 143 11.05 6.78 -3.43
N LEU A 144 10.13 5.83 -3.31
CA LEU A 144 9.85 4.82 -4.32
C LEU A 144 8.57 5.20 -5.07
N SER A 145 8.55 4.97 -6.37
CA SER A 145 7.39 5.27 -7.22
C SER A 145 7.37 4.33 -8.41
N SER A 146 6.19 4.15 -8.99
CA SER A 146 6.00 3.37 -10.21
C SER A 146 4.82 3.94 -11.00
N ALA A 147 4.90 3.91 -12.32
CA ALA A 147 3.76 4.22 -13.19
C ALA A 147 2.74 3.08 -13.22
N ARG A 148 3.16 1.87 -12.85
CA ARG A 148 2.35 0.64 -12.80
C ARG A 148 2.13 0.19 -11.37
N PHE A 149 1.11 -0.60 -11.14
CA PHE A 149 0.92 -1.24 -9.85
C PHE A 149 2.02 -2.25 -9.59
N VAL A 150 2.67 -2.13 -8.43
CA VAL A 150 3.65 -3.10 -7.96
C VAL A 150 3.18 -3.65 -6.62
N TRP A 151 2.80 -4.92 -6.62
CA TRP A 151 2.47 -5.67 -5.42
C TRP A 151 3.76 -6.08 -4.71
N GLY A 152 3.90 -5.75 -3.43
CA GLY A 152 4.77 -6.46 -2.50
C GLY A 152 6.24 -6.25 -2.83
N VAL A 153 6.64 -4.98 -2.92
CA VAL A 153 8.04 -4.57 -3.01
C VAL A 153 8.75 -5.08 -1.77
N CYS A 154 9.68 -6.02 -1.98
CA CYS A 154 10.54 -6.56 -0.94
C CYS A 154 11.95 -6.00 -1.10
N LEU A 155 12.45 -5.36 -0.06
CA LEU A 155 13.80 -4.82 0.05
C LEU A 155 14.73 -5.80 0.78
N ASP A 156 14.25 -6.46 1.83
CA ASP A 156 15.06 -7.38 2.64
C ASP A 156 14.37 -8.75 2.84
N PRO A 157 14.59 -9.71 1.92
CA PRO A 157 14.01 -11.04 2.03
C PRO A 157 14.59 -11.86 3.20
N VAL A 158 15.77 -11.49 3.71
CA VAL A 158 16.46 -12.19 4.80
C VAL A 158 15.93 -11.70 6.16
N GLY A 159 15.57 -10.42 6.24
CA GLY A 159 14.97 -9.80 7.42
C GLY A 159 15.99 -9.40 8.49
N ASP A 160 17.26 -9.27 8.14
CA ASP A 160 18.34 -8.88 9.05
C ASP A 160 18.63 -7.37 9.03
N GLN A 161 18.00 -6.63 8.13
CA GLN A 161 18.08 -5.18 8.07
C GLN A 161 17.02 -4.52 8.95
N GLU A 162 17.42 -3.40 9.56
CA GLU A 162 16.47 -2.46 10.15
C GLU A 162 15.95 -1.51 9.08
N LEU A 163 14.80 -1.89 8.52
CA LEU A 163 14.04 -1.12 7.54
C LEU A 163 12.86 -0.41 8.19
N ALA A 164 12.60 0.82 7.74
CA ALA A 164 11.45 1.58 8.19
C ALA A 164 10.13 1.03 7.63
N ASP A 165 10.15 0.35 6.48
CA ASP A 165 9.05 -0.48 5.97
C ASP A 165 9.57 -1.50 4.95
N ASP A 166 8.83 -2.59 4.74
CA ASP A 166 9.09 -3.60 3.71
C ASP A 166 7.78 -4.29 3.28
N LEU A 167 7.79 -5.04 2.18
CA LEU A 167 6.62 -5.76 1.65
C LEU A 167 5.41 -4.85 1.43
N PHE A 168 5.64 -3.64 0.92
CA PHE A 168 4.61 -2.65 0.64
C PHE A 168 4.27 -2.61 -0.85
N ASP A 169 3.11 -2.07 -1.19
CA ASP A 169 2.69 -1.91 -2.59
C ASP A 169 3.03 -0.50 -3.09
N LEU A 170 3.28 -0.37 -4.39
CA LEU A 170 3.32 0.92 -5.08
C LEU A 170 2.07 1.04 -5.93
N LEU A 171 1.17 1.95 -5.55
CA LEU A 171 0.03 2.33 -6.36
C LEU A 171 0.52 3.21 -7.53
N PRO A 172 -0.07 3.09 -8.74
CA PRO A 172 0.31 3.89 -9.90
C PRO A 172 0.36 5.40 -9.59
N GLY A 173 1.51 6.03 -9.81
CA GLY A 173 1.67 7.48 -9.66
C GLY A 173 1.66 7.99 -8.21
N ILE A 174 1.60 7.11 -7.21
CA ILE A 174 1.64 7.49 -5.79
C ILE A 174 3.02 7.13 -5.24
N GLU A 175 3.72 8.15 -4.74
CA GLU A 175 5.03 7.97 -4.13
C GLU A 175 4.91 7.35 -2.74
N TRP A 176 5.74 6.36 -2.46
CA TRP A 176 5.91 5.78 -1.13
C TRP A 176 7.25 6.19 -0.56
N SER A 177 7.23 6.90 0.56
CA SER A 177 8.45 7.46 1.15
C SER A 177 8.75 6.82 2.49
N ILE A 178 9.94 6.25 2.64
CA ILE A 178 10.41 5.64 3.88
C ILE A 178 11.65 6.36 4.42
N PRO A 179 11.79 6.52 5.75
CA PRO A 179 13.05 6.90 6.36
C PRO A 179 14.20 6.02 5.85
N TRP A 180 15.29 6.65 5.42
CA TRP A 180 16.45 5.96 4.87
C TRP A 180 17.74 6.72 5.15
N PRO A 181 18.68 6.14 5.91
CA PRO A 181 19.92 6.82 6.28
C PRO A 181 20.72 7.33 5.06
N THR A 182 21.37 8.48 5.23
CA THR A 182 22.03 9.20 4.11
C THR A 182 23.33 8.52 3.69
N GLU A 183 23.98 7.86 4.62
CA GLU A 183 25.21 7.09 4.45
C GLU A 183 25.00 5.74 3.75
N ARG A 184 23.77 5.21 3.74
CA ARG A 184 23.44 3.98 3.00
C ARG A 184 23.29 4.29 1.51
N PRO A 185 23.69 3.38 0.59
CA PRO A 185 23.23 3.46 -0.79
C PRO A 185 21.68 3.43 -0.84
N LEU A 186 21.08 3.87 -1.94
CA LEU A 186 19.64 3.72 -2.14
C LEU A 186 19.24 2.24 -2.02
N PRO A 187 18.04 1.94 -1.49
CA PRO A 187 17.59 0.56 -1.36
C PRO A 187 17.53 -0.12 -2.72
N GLN A 188 17.88 -1.40 -2.75
CA GLN A 188 17.68 -2.27 -3.90
C GLN A 188 16.42 -3.10 -3.67
N VAL A 189 15.61 -3.28 -4.71
CA VAL A 189 14.43 -4.15 -4.64
C VAL A 189 14.89 -5.58 -4.92
N ALA A 190 14.72 -6.46 -3.94
CA ALA A 190 15.09 -7.86 -4.06
C ALA A 190 14.08 -8.65 -4.91
N TYR A 191 12.79 -8.44 -4.68
CA TYR A 191 11.73 -9.01 -5.51
C TYR A 191 10.42 -8.23 -5.39
N THR A 192 9.50 -8.52 -6.31
CA THR A 192 8.12 -8.02 -6.25
C THR A 192 7.15 -9.20 -6.40
N GLY A 193 5.94 -9.03 -5.90
CA GLY A 193 4.83 -9.94 -6.16
C GLY A 193 4.52 -10.06 -7.65
N ASN A 194 4.70 -9.01 -8.45
CA ASN A 194 4.39 -9.03 -9.89
C ASN A 194 5.21 -10.03 -10.71
N GLY A 195 6.51 -10.18 -10.40
CA GLY A 195 7.48 -10.79 -11.32
C GLY A 195 8.49 -11.75 -10.68
N GLY A 196 8.39 -12.06 -9.38
CA GLY A 196 9.45 -12.81 -8.69
C GLY A 196 10.71 -11.97 -8.50
N ALA A 197 11.87 -12.63 -8.35
CA ALA A 197 13.15 -11.98 -8.07
C ALA A 197 13.53 -10.97 -9.16
N MET A 198 13.95 -9.77 -8.75
CA MET A 198 14.50 -8.75 -9.64
C MET A 198 16.01 -9.00 -9.75
N SER A 199 16.50 -9.32 -10.96
CA SER A 199 17.92 -9.60 -11.23
C SER A 199 18.79 -8.36 -11.13
#